data_AF-X7ZWF4-F1
#
_entry.id   AF-X7ZWF4-F1
#
_cell.length_a   1.000
_cell.length_b   1.000
_cell.length_c   1.000
_cell.angle_alpha   90.00
_cell.angle_beta   90.00
_cell.angle_gamma   90.00
#
_symmetry.space_group_name_H-M   'P 1'
#
loop_
_entity.id
_entity.type
_entity.pdbx_description
1 polymer ?
#
loop_
_entity_poly.entity_id
_entity_poly.type
_entity_poly.pdbx_seq_one_letter_code
_entity_poly.pdbx_strand_id
1 'polypeptide(L)'
;MSFLNADEPNVVDLIVDFGLEVLWHPSLGLELGDNAQKVFWDCARGERPLDIFVFEGTVIEAPNGTGRMDMFADRPMKDWVTDLCAAAQIVVAIGDCACWGGIPATEPNPSASTGLQFHKRKKGGFLGPTSGRGWAFR
;
A
#
# COMPACT_ATOMS: atom_id res chain seq x y z
N MET A 1 2.43 9.24 -8.05
CA MET A 1 2.79 10.63 -8.50
C MET A 1 1.67 11.67 -8.36
N SER A 2 0.39 11.30 -8.42
CA SER A 2 -0.72 12.29 -8.31
C SER A 2 -0.75 13.04 -6.96
N PHE A 3 -0.30 12.40 -5.88
CA PHE A 3 -0.30 12.98 -4.53
C PHE A 3 0.53 14.27 -4.42
N LEU A 4 1.69 14.34 -5.09
CA LEU A 4 2.57 15.51 -5.04
C LEU A 4 2.06 16.70 -5.87
N ASN A 5 1.02 16.48 -6.67
CA ASN A 5 0.39 17.52 -7.49
C ASN A 5 -0.86 18.12 -6.82
N ALA A 6 -1.13 17.80 -5.55
CA ALA A 6 -2.24 18.39 -4.82
C ALA A 6 -2.02 19.91 -4.66
N ASP A 7 -3.06 20.70 -4.94
CA ASP A 7 -3.00 22.16 -4.95
C ASP A 7 -3.63 22.75 -3.68
N GLU A 8 -4.77 22.20 -3.23
CA GLU A 8 -5.50 22.69 -2.04
C GLU A 8 -6.12 21.54 -1.22
N PRO A 9 -5.60 21.22 -0.02
CA PRO A 9 -4.28 21.61 0.49
C PRO A 9 -3.17 20.93 -0.31
N ASN A 10 -2.02 21.58 -0.44
CA ASN A 10 -0.84 20.93 -1.02
C ASN A 10 -0.17 20.00 0.02
N VAL A 11 0.79 19.17 -0.42
CA VAL A 11 1.47 18.20 0.47
C VAL A 11 2.25 18.88 1.61
N VAL A 12 2.77 20.08 1.39
CA VAL A 12 3.48 20.85 2.42
C VAL A 12 2.49 21.34 3.48
N ASP A 13 1.34 21.89 3.06
CA ASP A 13 0.29 22.32 3.98
C ASP A 13 -0.20 21.15 4.84
N LEU A 14 -0.42 19.98 4.23
CA LEU A 14 -0.79 18.76 4.94
C LEU A 14 0.19 18.39 6.06
N ILE A 15 1.50 18.50 5.78
CA ILE A 15 2.55 18.15 6.75
C ILE A 15 2.68 19.23 7.83
N VAL A 16 2.76 20.51 7.42
CA VAL A 16 3.14 21.61 8.31
C VAL A 16 1.93 22.14 9.11
N ASP A 17 0.77 22.27 8.47
CA ASP A 17 -0.39 22.94 9.06
C ASP A 17 -1.41 21.94 9.63
N PHE A 18 -1.51 20.74 9.04
CA PHE A 18 -2.43 19.69 9.51
C PHE A 18 -1.74 18.63 10.38
N GLY A 19 -0.43 18.74 10.62
CA GLY A 19 0.32 17.89 11.54
C GLY A 19 0.49 16.45 11.06
N LEU A 20 0.40 16.19 9.75
CA LEU A 20 0.67 14.86 9.20
C LEU A 20 2.17 14.54 9.28
N GLU A 21 2.48 13.45 9.98
CA GLU A 21 3.81 12.86 9.97
C GLU A 21 3.90 11.80 8.85
N VAL A 22 4.69 12.08 7.81
CA VAL A 22 4.99 11.07 6.78
C VAL A 22 6.07 10.13 7.32
N LEU A 23 5.66 8.95 7.81
CA LEU A 23 6.59 7.98 8.39
C LEU A 23 7.63 7.50 7.38
N TRP A 24 7.19 7.24 6.13
CA TRP A 24 8.04 6.94 4.98
C TRP A 24 7.24 6.98 3.67
N HIS A 25 7.85 7.41 2.55
CA HIS A 25 7.29 7.30 1.20
C HIS A 25 8.43 7.08 0.18
N PRO A 26 8.29 6.24 -0.85
CA PRO A 26 9.42 5.89 -1.76
C PRO A 26 10.12 7.07 -2.42
N SER A 27 9.40 8.16 -2.66
CA SER A 27 9.95 9.38 -3.28
C SER A 27 10.35 10.49 -2.29
N LEU A 28 10.04 10.35 -1.00
CA LEU A 28 10.27 11.41 0.00
C LEU A 28 11.09 10.93 1.22
N GLY A 29 11.15 9.61 1.45
CA GLY A 29 11.84 9.02 2.59
C GLY A 29 13.33 9.28 2.54
N LEU A 30 13.90 9.65 3.69
CA LEU A 30 15.33 9.87 3.84
C LEU A 30 16.06 8.54 4.13
N GLU A 31 15.36 7.62 4.78
CA GLU A 31 15.85 6.30 5.13
C GLU A 31 15.98 5.41 3.88
N LEU A 32 17.13 4.75 3.77
CA LEU A 32 17.47 3.82 2.70
C LEU A 32 17.94 2.49 3.29
N GLY A 33 17.82 1.40 2.52
CA GLY A 33 18.27 0.07 2.92
C GLY A 33 17.68 -0.37 4.26
N ASP A 34 18.54 -0.83 5.17
CA ASP A 34 18.16 -1.34 6.48
C ASP A 34 17.40 -0.32 7.35
N ASN A 35 17.69 0.97 7.19
CA ASN A 35 16.98 2.02 7.93
C ASN A 35 15.52 2.14 7.45
N ALA A 36 15.28 1.98 6.14
CA ALA A 36 13.90 1.94 5.62
C ALA A 36 13.19 0.68 6.11
N GLN A 37 13.88 -0.47 6.09
CA GLN A 37 13.34 -1.73 6.62
C GLN A 37 12.93 -1.60 8.09
N LYS A 38 13.74 -0.91 8.90
CA LYS A 38 13.42 -0.64 10.30
C LYS A 38 12.09 0.10 10.44
N VAL A 39 11.84 1.14 9.65
CA VAL A 39 10.55 1.87 9.71
C VAL A 39 9.36 0.94 9.47
N PHE A 40 9.43 0.08 8.45
CA PHE A 40 8.33 -0.85 8.16
C PHE A 40 8.14 -1.89 9.28
N TRP A 41 9.23 -2.43 9.83
CA TRP A 41 9.16 -3.37 10.94
C TRP A 41 8.60 -2.75 12.21
N ASP A 42 9.04 -1.54 12.55
CA ASP A 42 8.57 -0.81 13.72
C ASP A 42 7.05 -0.58 13.62
N CYS A 43 6.54 -0.24 12.43
CA CYS A 43 5.11 -0.11 12.17
C CYS A 43 4.38 -1.47 12.27
N ALA A 44 4.88 -2.48 11.56
CA ALA A 44 4.29 -3.83 11.54
C ALA A 44 4.21 -4.49 12.93
N ARG A 45 5.16 -4.18 13.82
CA ARG A 45 5.21 -4.69 15.20
C ARG A 45 4.45 -3.80 16.19
N GLY A 46 3.93 -2.65 15.76
CA GLY A 46 3.27 -1.67 16.63
C GLY A 46 4.22 -0.92 17.56
N GLU A 47 5.53 -0.96 17.29
CA GLU A 47 6.55 -0.17 18.02
C GLU A 47 6.48 1.31 17.62
N ARG A 48 6.09 1.58 16.36
CA ARG A 48 5.73 2.91 15.86
C ARG A 48 4.26 2.90 15.44
N PRO A 49 3.41 3.81 15.97
CA PRO A 49 2.02 3.90 15.53
C PRO A 49 1.90 4.12 14.02
N LEU A 50 1.00 3.38 13.38
CA LEU A 50 0.63 3.55 11.99
C LEU A 50 -0.86 3.88 11.93
N ASP A 51 -1.19 5.15 11.79
CA ASP A 51 -2.60 5.57 11.76
C ASP A 51 -3.21 5.31 10.37
N ILE A 52 -2.51 5.72 9.31
CA ILE A 52 -2.98 5.61 7.94
C ILE A 52 -1.93 4.89 7.09
N PHE A 53 -2.30 3.73 6.53
CA PHE A 53 -1.52 3.07 5.50
C PHE A 53 -2.11 3.36 4.13
N VAL A 54 -1.35 4.06 3.29
CA VAL A 54 -1.73 4.36 1.91
C VAL A 54 -0.99 3.41 0.98
N PHE A 55 -1.74 2.65 0.16
CA PHE A 55 -1.19 1.73 -0.81
C PHE A 55 -1.46 2.20 -2.24
N GLU A 56 -0.40 2.60 -2.95
CA GLU A 56 -0.38 2.86 -4.39
C GLU A 56 0.25 1.64 -5.10
N GLY A 57 -0.39 1.17 -6.17
CA GLY A 57 0.09 0.00 -6.94
C GLY A 57 -0.92 -1.14 -6.94
N THR A 58 -0.49 -2.34 -7.35
CA THR A 58 -1.31 -3.55 -7.39
C THR A 58 -0.61 -4.62 -6.58
N VAL A 59 -1.35 -5.49 -5.88
CA VAL A 59 -0.70 -6.58 -5.15
C VAL A 59 -0.35 -7.68 -6.14
N ILE A 60 0.95 -8.01 -6.22
CA ILE A 60 1.50 -9.02 -7.12
C ILE A 60 1.70 -10.32 -6.33
N GLU A 61 1.02 -11.39 -6.73
CA GLU A 61 1.12 -12.70 -6.06
C GLU A 61 2.05 -13.68 -6.79
N ALA A 62 2.46 -13.38 -8.02
CA ALA A 62 3.36 -14.25 -8.79
C ALA A 62 4.83 -14.24 -8.30
N PRO A 63 5.62 -15.27 -8.63
CA PRO A 63 5.18 -16.54 -9.23
C PRO A 63 4.54 -17.46 -8.19
N ASN A 64 3.57 -18.28 -8.61
CA ASN A 64 3.00 -19.37 -7.81
C ASN A 64 2.52 -18.95 -6.41
N GLY A 65 1.97 -17.74 -6.27
CA GLY A 65 1.51 -17.21 -4.99
C GLY A 65 2.63 -16.71 -4.06
N THR A 66 3.90 -16.73 -4.48
CA THR A 66 5.03 -16.30 -3.63
C THR A 66 5.22 -14.79 -3.56
N GLY A 67 4.68 -14.03 -4.50
CA GLY A 67 4.87 -12.57 -4.60
C GLY A 67 6.29 -12.12 -4.99
N ARG A 68 7.20 -13.05 -5.32
CA ARG A 68 8.62 -12.73 -5.59
C ARG A 68 8.86 -11.98 -6.91
N MET A 69 7.84 -11.78 -7.74
CA MET A 69 7.92 -10.83 -8.87
C MET A 69 7.91 -9.37 -8.40
N ASP A 70 7.55 -9.11 -7.14
CA ASP A 70 7.57 -7.79 -6.53
C ASP A 70 8.24 -7.86 -5.15
N MET A 71 9.54 -7.60 -5.14
CA MET A 71 10.37 -7.61 -3.93
C MET A 71 10.66 -6.18 -3.50
N PHE A 72 10.40 -5.89 -2.23
CA PHE A 72 10.65 -4.59 -1.63
C PHE A 72 11.21 -4.77 -0.23
N ALA A 73 12.32 -4.08 0.07
CA ALA A 73 12.96 -4.18 1.37
C ALA A 73 13.22 -5.65 1.77
N ASP A 74 13.82 -6.41 0.83
CA ASP A 74 14.17 -7.84 0.95
C ASP A 74 13.01 -8.82 1.24
N ARG A 75 11.76 -8.39 1.01
CA ARG A 75 10.57 -9.21 1.23
C ARG A 75 9.58 -9.07 0.08
N PRO A 76 8.74 -10.08 -0.23
CA PRO A 76 7.62 -9.88 -1.13
C PRO A 76 6.73 -8.73 -0.67
N MET A 77 6.44 -7.77 -1.54
CA MET A 77 5.65 -6.57 -1.19
C MET A 77 4.29 -6.94 -0.58
N LYS A 78 3.64 -7.98 -1.10
CA LYS A 78 2.35 -8.48 -0.57
C LYS A 78 2.39 -8.81 0.92
N ASP A 79 3.55 -9.22 1.43
CA ASP A 79 3.71 -9.59 2.84
C ASP A 79 3.84 -8.31 3.70
N TRP A 80 4.50 -7.26 3.20
CA TRP A 80 4.45 -5.93 3.82
C TRP A 80 3.04 -5.37 3.83
N VAL A 81 2.31 -5.49 2.71
CA VAL A 81 0.91 -5.07 2.63
C VAL A 81 0.08 -5.78 3.70
N THR A 82 0.29 -7.09 3.90
CA THR A 82 -0.43 -7.87 4.92
C THR A 82 -0.19 -7.31 6.32
N ASP A 83 1.08 -7.15 6.70
CA ASP A 83 1.45 -6.74 8.06
C ASP A 83 1.07 -5.29 8.35
N LEU A 84 1.32 -4.38 7.40
CA LEU A 84 0.99 -2.96 7.55
C LEU A 84 -0.52 -2.71 7.53
N CYS A 85 -1.29 -3.46 6.73
CA CYS A 85 -2.76 -3.40 6.80
C CYS A 85 -3.29 -3.90 8.15
N ALA A 86 -2.62 -4.86 8.79
CA ALA A 86 -3.02 -5.38 10.09
C ALA A 86 -2.70 -4.40 11.23
N ALA A 87 -1.59 -3.67 11.12
CA ALA A 87 -1.17 -2.67 12.10
C ALA A 87 -1.89 -1.32 11.96
N ALA A 88 -2.28 -0.94 10.74
CA ALA A 88 -2.89 0.36 10.47
C ALA A 88 -4.29 0.52 11.05
N GLN A 89 -4.62 1.70 11.55
CA GLN A 89 -6.01 2.03 11.93
C GLN A 89 -6.90 2.16 10.70
N ILE A 90 -6.39 2.80 9.64
CA ILE A 90 -7.08 3.03 8.38
C ILE A 90 -6.18 2.58 7.23
N VAL A 91 -6.73 1.79 6.30
CA VAL A 91 -6.07 1.45 5.04
C VAL A 91 -6.75 2.17 3.89
N VAL A 92 -5.96 2.90 3.11
CA VAL A 92 -6.39 3.66 1.93
C VAL A 92 -5.79 3.01 0.69
N ALA A 93 -6.65 2.40 -0.12
CA ALA A 93 -6.28 1.99 -1.48
C ALA A 93 -6.36 3.22 -2.40
N ILE A 94 -5.26 3.62 -3.04
CA ILE A 94 -5.25 4.79 -3.94
C ILE A 94 -5.06 4.38 -5.40
N GLY A 95 -6.03 4.78 -6.23
CA GLY A 95 -6.03 4.55 -7.68
C GLY A 95 -6.59 3.18 -8.10
N ASP A 96 -6.90 3.06 -9.39
CA ASP A 96 -7.56 1.88 -9.96
C ASP A 96 -6.75 0.58 -9.79
N CYS A 97 -5.41 0.69 -9.74
CA CYS A 97 -4.53 -0.42 -9.43
C CYS A 97 -4.78 -0.98 -8.03
N ALA A 98 -4.77 -0.12 -7.01
CA ALA A 98 -4.88 -0.56 -5.63
C ALA A 98 -6.31 -1.02 -5.31
N CYS A 99 -7.30 -0.34 -5.88
CA CYS A 99 -8.70 -0.66 -5.65
C CYS A 99 -9.12 -1.95 -6.37
N TRP A 100 -8.73 -2.13 -7.65
CA TRP A 100 -9.32 -3.14 -8.54
C TRP A 100 -8.31 -4.06 -9.25
N GLY A 101 -7.02 -3.84 -9.02
CA GLY A 101 -5.90 -4.54 -9.66
C GLY A 101 -5.35 -3.85 -10.90
N GLY A 102 -6.06 -2.84 -11.45
CA GLY A 102 -5.61 -2.02 -12.57
C GLY A 102 -5.36 -2.78 -13.87
N ILE A 103 -4.53 -2.22 -14.77
CA ILE A 103 -4.11 -2.90 -16.01
C ILE A 103 -3.42 -4.24 -15.73
N PRO A 104 -2.50 -4.38 -14.76
CA PRO A 104 -1.80 -5.66 -14.54
C PRO A 104 -2.70 -6.85 -14.26
N ALA A 105 -3.86 -6.63 -13.62
CA ALA A 105 -4.83 -7.68 -13.33
C ALA A 105 -5.71 -8.08 -14.54
N THR A 106 -5.57 -7.46 -15.72
CA THR A 106 -6.31 -7.90 -16.92
C THR A 106 -5.77 -9.23 -17.41
N GLU A 107 -6.63 -10.06 -18.01
CA GLU A 107 -6.17 -11.29 -18.68
C GLU A 107 -5.04 -11.00 -19.67
N PRO A 108 -3.97 -11.82 -19.71
CA PRO A 108 -3.85 -13.12 -19.03
C PRO A 108 -3.35 -13.07 -17.57
N ASN A 109 -3.16 -11.88 -16.99
CA ASN A 109 -2.70 -11.65 -15.61
C ASN A 109 -1.46 -12.48 -15.20
N PRO A 110 -0.33 -12.36 -15.92
CA PRO A 110 0.85 -13.20 -15.67
C PRO A 110 1.51 -12.93 -14.31
N SER A 111 1.29 -11.74 -13.74
CA SER A 111 1.77 -11.34 -12.42
C SER A 111 0.86 -11.77 -11.27
N ALA A 112 -0.27 -12.44 -11.58
CA ALA A 112 -1.31 -12.75 -10.59
C ALA A 112 -1.68 -11.51 -9.75
N SER A 113 -1.84 -10.38 -10.42
CA SER A 113 -2.14 -9.10 -9.80
C SER A 113 -3.59 -8.99 -9.36
N THR A 114 -3.82 -8.32 -8.23
CA THR A 114 -5.14 -8.01 -7.69
C THR A 114 -5.14 -6.69 -6.89
N GLY A 115 -6.31 -6.08 -6.73
CA GLY A 115 -6.49 -4.96 -5.80
C GLY A 115 -6.61 -5.44 -4.35
N LEU A 116 -6.62 -4.50 -3.40
CA LEU A 116 -6.76 -4.77 -1.98
C LEU A 116 -8.14 -5.36 -1.65
N GLN A 117 -9.23 -4.61 -1.88
CA GLN A 117 -10.58 -5.09 -1.59
C GLN A 117 -11.21 -5.84 -2.77
N PHE A 118 -10.78 -5.57 -4.00
CA PHE A 118 -11.43 -6.12 -5.19
C PHE A 118 -10.44 -6.72 -6.20
N HIS A 119 -10.91 -7.77 -6.87
CA HIS A 119 -10.31 -8.28 -8.08
C HIS A 119 -11.22 -7.91 -9.26
N LYS A 120 -10.83 -6.87 -10.02
CA LYS A 120 -11.72 -6.23 -11.01
C LYS A 120 -13.06 -5.92 -10.36
N ARG A 121 -14.19 -6.26 -10.98
CA ARG A 121 -15.53 -5.94 -10.44
C ARG A 121 -15.96 -6.82 -9.25
N LYS A 122 -15.18 -7.82 -8.86
CA LYS A 122 -15.54 -8.77 -7.79
C LYS A 122 -14.90 -8.37 -6.47
N LYS A 123 -15.70 -8.30 -5.41
CA LYS A 123 -15.18 -8.13 -4.04
C LYS A 123 -14.45 -9.41 -3.61
N GLY A 124 -13.38 -9.25 -2.84
CA GLY A 124 -12.49 -10.35 -2.44
C GLY A 124 -11.13 -10.30 -3.12
N GLY A 125 -10.55 -9.10 -3.22
CA GLY A 125 -9.15 -8.92 -3.61
C GLY A 125 -8.20 -9.48 -2.53
N PHE A 126 -6.98 -8.96 -2.46
CA PHE A 126 -5.92 -9.50 -1.61
C PHE A 126 -6.31 -9.60 -0.12
N LEU A 127 -7.05 -8.62 0.41
CA LEU A 127 -7.48 -8.59 1.82
C LEU A 127 -8.74 -9.43 2.09
N GLY A 128 -9.29 -10.08 1.07
CA GLY A 128 -10.52 -10.86 1.16
C GLY A 128 -11.81 -10.02 1.25
N PRO A 129 -12.98 -10.67 1.33
CA PRO A 129 -14.28 -10.00 1.20
C PRO A 129 -14.78 -9.29 2.47
N THR A 130 -14.17 -9.58 3.63
CA THR A 130 -14.65 -9.18 4.97
C THR A 130 -13.75 -8.17 5.68
N SER A 131 -12.68 -7.66 5.04
CA SER A 131 -11.78 -6.70 5.67
C SER A 131 -12.51 -5.40 6.02
N GLY A 132 -12.88 -5.23 7.30
CA GLY A 132 -13.63 -4.06 7.80
C GLY A 132 -12.81 -2.79 8.04
N ARG A 133 -11.49 -2.82 7.75
CA ARG A 133 -10.55 -1.71 7.99
C ARG A 133 -10.08 -0.98 6.71
N GLY A 134 -10.48 -1.45 5.54
CA GLY A 134 -10.03 -0.88 4.26
C GLY A 134 -11.10 0.02 3.64
N TRP A 135 -10.78 1.31 3.50
CA TRP A 135 -11.58 2.28 2.76
C TRP A 135 -10.97 2.42 1.36
N ALA A 136 -11.75 2.11 0.32
CA ALA A 136 -11.31 2.26 -1.07
C ALA A 136 -11.71 3.65 -1.56
N PHE A 137 -10.73 4.47 -1.94
CA PHE A 137 -10.98 5.79 -2.52
C PHE A 137 -10.54 5.75 -3.99
N ARG A 138 -11.45 6.16 -4.88
CA ARG A 138 -11.18 6.30 -6.31
C ARG A 138 -10.73 7.72 -6.61
#